data_AF-Q60C39-F1
#
_entry.id   AF-Q60C39-F1
#
_cell.length_a   1.000
_cell.length_b   1.000
_cell.length_c   1.000
_cell.angle_alpha   90.00
_cell.angle_beta   90.00
_cell.angle_gamma   90.00
#
_symmetry.space_group_name_H-M   'P 1'
#
loop_
_entity.id
_entity.type
_entity.pdbx_description
1 polymer ?
#
loop_
_entity_poly.entity_id
_entity_poly.type
_entity_poly.pdbx_seq_one_letter_code
_entity_poly.pdbx_strand_id
1 'polypeptide(L)'
;MAGDMVFADASEDIADIGKAIEIIDAGNVPLVSGLHKILARPNKGSMALGFGAYLFSSEGVRKQIQREAQGAKVLGLSATRLGNVKLYYPSRRDEQKKSPTASPPSTTSSPPRPRSSTRSRPTRKG
;
A
#
# COMPACT_ATOMS: atom_id res chain seq x y z
N MET A 1 -4.35 -13.61 -2.20
CA MET A 1 -5.54 -13.88 -3.03
C MET A 1 -6.53 -12.74 -2.83
N ALA A 2 -7.53 -12.57 -3.70
CA ALA A 2 -8.39 -11.39 -3.68
C ALA A 2 -8.94 -11.08 -2.27
N GLY A 3 -8.77 -9.83 -1.83
CA GLY A 3 -9.10 -9.33 -0.48
C GLY A 3 -7.95 -9.41 0.54
N ASP A 4 -6.84 -10.10 0.25
CA ASP A 4 -5.66 -10.05 1.10
C ASP A 4 -5.07 -8.62 1.11
N MET A 5 -4.64 -8.17 2.28
CA MET A 5 -4.03 -6.87 2.52
C MET A 5 -2.51 -7.02 2.66
N VAL A 6 -1.76 -6.09 2.09
CA VAL A 6 -0.30 -6.03 2.22
C VAL A 6 0.09 -4.68 2.81
N PHE A 7 0.83 -4.69 3.92
CA PHE A 7 1.27 -3.50 4.65
C PHE A 7 2.78 -3.33 4.53
N ALA A 8 3.25 -2.08 4.41
CA ALA A 8 4.65 -1.74 4.59
C ALA A 8 5.03 -1.87 6.08
N ASP A 9 5.96 -2.77 6.41
CA ASP A 9 6.33 -3.05 7.81
C ASP A 9 7.52 -2.24 8.31
N ALA A 10 8.21 -1.53 7.40
CA ALA A 10 9.35 -0.69 7.73
C ALA A 10 9.35 0.60 6.90
N SER A 11 9.83 1.69 7.49
CA SER A 11 9.95 2.99 6.82
C SER A 11 10.87 3.93 7.60
N GLU A 12 11.52 4.87 6.92
CA GLU A 12 12.21 6.00 7.56
C GLU A 12 11.22 7.12 7.95
N ASP A 13 10.09 7.19 7.23
CA ASP A 13 9.06 8.19 7.43
C ASP A 13 7.82 7.62 8.12
N ILE A 14 7.32 8.34 9.14
CA ILE A 14 6.06 8.05 9.81
C ILE A 14 4.86 8.13 8.85
N ALA A 15 4.95 8.92 7.79
CA ALA A 15 3.90 9.02 6.78
C ALA A 15 3.73 7.72 5.98
N ASP A 16 4.81 6.95 5.84
CA ASP A 16 4.91 5.79 4.95
C ASP A 16 4.79 4.45 5.67
N ILE A 17 5.12 4.39 6.97
CA ILE A 17 4.98 3.18 7.77
C ILE A 17 3.53 2.68 7.77
N GLY A 18 3.35 1.37 7.57
CA GLY A 18 2.05 0.71 7.59
C GLY A 18 1.08 1.13 6.48
N LYS A 19 1.56 1.78 5.41
CA LYS A 19 0.74 1.98 4.20
C LYS A 19 0.31 0.61 3.67
N ALA A 20 -0.93 0.53 3.19
CA ALA A 20 -1.55 -0.74 2.85
C ALA A 20 -2.13 -0.74 1.44
N ILE A 21 -2.09 -1.89 0.78
CA ILE A 21 -2.79 -2.16 -0.47
C ILE A 21 -3.67 -3.39 -0.30
N GLU A 22 -4.78 -3.42 -1.03
CA GLU A 22 -5.64 -4.59 -1.13
C GLU A 22 -5.40 -5.29 -2.46
N ILE A 23 -5.24 -6.60 -2.44
CA ILE A 23 -5.13 -7.39 -3.66
C ILE A 23 -6.54 -7.57 -4.21
N ILE A 24 -6.87 -6.88 -5.30
CA ILE A 24 -8.18 -7.01 -5.96
C ILE A 24 -8.17 -8.17 -6.96
N ASP A 25 -7.15 -8.21 -7.80
CA ASP A 25 -6.87 -9.27 -8.76
C ASP A 25 -5.36 -9.37 -8.99
N ALA A 26 -4.84 -10.59 -9.07
CA ALA A 26 -3.44 -10.88 -9.40
C ALA A 26 -3.33 -11.74 -10.68
N GLY A 27 -4.46 -12.02 -11.34
CA GLY A 27 -4.55 -12.98 -12.43
C GLY A 27 -3.97 -14.33 -12.03
N ASN A 28 -3.29 -14.97 -12.97
CA ASN A 28 -2.54 -16.23 -12.76
C ASN A 28 -1.03 -16.00 -12.54
N VAL A 29 -0.63 -14.79 -12.15
CA VAL A 29 0.79 -14.46 -11.96
C VAL A 29 1.14 -14.56 -10.47
N PRO A 30 2.26 -15.22 -10.10
CA PRO A 30 2.72 -15.21 -8.72
C PRO A 30 3.05 -13.78 -8.28
N LEU A 31 2.39 -13.33 -7.21
CA LEU A 31 2.68 -12.03 -6.61
C LEU A 31 3.88 -12.17 -5.67
N VAL A 32 5.00 -11.54 -6.02
CA VAL A 32 6.19 -11.49 -5.16
C VAL A 32 6.23 -10.15 -4.43
N SER A 33 6.43 -10.24 -3.11
CA SER A 33 6.52 -9.11 -2.22
C SER A 33 7.91 -9.12 -1.59
N GLY A 34 8.61 -7.98 -1.58
CA GLY A 34 9.87 -7.84 -0.84
C GLY A 34 9.72 -8.17 0.66
N LEU A 35 10.85 -8.35 1.34
CA LEU A 35 10.90 -8.86 2.72
C LEU A 35 10.22 -7.96 3.77
N HIS A 36 10.05 -6.68 3.46
CA HIS A 36 9.53 -5.66 4.38
C HIS A 36 8.03 -5.45 4.22
N LYS A 37 7.25 -6.53 4.39
CA LYS A 37 5.79 -6.47 4.29
C LYS A 37 5.10 -7.42 5.27
N ILE A 38 3.95 -6.98 5.79
CA ILE A 38 3.01 -7.84 6.51
C ILE A 38 1.87 -8.21 5.56
N LEU A 39 1.61 -9.51 5.39
CA LEU A 39 0.42 -10.04 4.75
C LEU A 39 -0.69 -10.25 5.79
N ALA A 40 -1.80 -9.53 5.66
CA ALA A 40 -2.98 -9.72 6.51
C ALA A 40 -4.14 -10.27 5.68
N ARG A 41 -4.72 -11.37 6.15
CA ARG A 41 -5.87 -12.01 5.52
C ARG A 41 -7.14 -11.67 6.30
N PRO A 42 -8.14 -11.01 5.70
CA PRO A 42 -9.40 -10.79 6.38
C PRO A 42 -10.11 -12.13 6.62
N ASN A 43 -10.88 -12.18 7.70
CA ASN A 43 -11.75 -13.32 7.97
C ASN A 43 -12.75 -13.48 6.81
N LYS A 44 -13.04 -14.74 6.44
CA LYS A 44 -13.99 -15.02 5.36
C LYS A 44 -15.31 -14.32 5.64
N GLY A 45 -15.80 -13.54 4.68
CA GLY A 45 -17.07 -12.83 4.82
C GLY A 45 -16.99 -11.46 5.52
N SER A 46 -15.89 -11.10 6.19
CA SER A 46 -15.87 -9.89 7.03
C SER A 46 -15.76 -8.58 6.25
N MET A 47 -15.13 -8.63 5.07
CA MET A 47 -14.80 -7.44 4.30
C MET A 47 -15.23 -7.57 2.84
N ALA A 48 -15.83 -6.52 2.27
CA ALA A 48 -16.11 -6.38 0.85
C ALA A 48 -14.83 -6.01 0.09
N LEU A 49 -14.68 -6.50 -1.14
CA LEU A 49 -13.51 -6.22 -1.96
C LEU A 49 -13.39 -4.71 -2.25
N GLY A 50 -12.21 -4.15 -2.03
CA GLY A 50 -11.91 -2.71 -2.15
C GLY A 50 -12.17 -1.90 -0.87
N PHE A 51 -12.95 -2.44 0.08
CA PHE A 51 -13.24 -1.74 1.34
C PHE A 51 -12.03 -1.75 2.29
N GLY A 52 -11.16 -2.76 2.20
CA GLY A 52 -9.96 -2.84 3.04
C GLY A 52 -8.99 -1.71 2.74
N ALA A 53 -8.73 -1.44 1.46
CA ALA A 53 -7.92 -0.31 1.04
C ALA A 53 -8.48 1.02 1.58
N TYR A 54 -9.79 1.23 1.47
CA TYR A 54 -10.46 2.40 2.04
C TYR A 54 -10.28 2.48 3.57
N LEU A 55 -10.62 1.42 4.30
CA LEU A 55 -10.57 1.38 5.77
C LEU A 55 -9.17 1.70 6.29
N PHE A 56 -8.14 1.05 5.74
CA PHE A 56 -6.76 1.23 6.19
C PHE A 56 -6.11 2.53 5.68
N SER A 57 -6.72 3.21 4.72
CA SER A 57 -6.35 4.58 4.31
C SER A 57 -7.01 5.67 5.17
N SER A 58 -8.04 5.34 5.94
CA SER A 58 -8.76 6.31 6.78
C SER A 58 -7.84 6.90 7.85
N GLU A 59 -8.00 8.20 8.11
CA GLU A 59 -7.12 8.95 9.01
C GLU A 59 -7.04 8.33 10.42
N GLY A 60 -8.18 7.91 10.97
CA GLY A 60 -8.23 7.31 12.31
C GLY A 60 -7.48 5.98 12.40
N VAL A 61 -7.57 5.14 11.37
CA VAL A 61 -6.84 3.87 11.31
C VAL A 61 -5.36 4.11 11.04
N ARG A 62 -5.01 5.02 10.11
CA ARG A 62 -3.62 5.42 9.83
C ARG A 62 -2.92 5.95 11.07
N LYS A 63 -3.57 6.81 11.85
CA LYS A 63 -3.02 7.35 13.11
C LYS A 63 -2.75 6.25 14.15
N GLN A 64 -3.64 5.26 14.26
CA GLN A 64 -3.41 4.12 15.16
C GLN A 64 -2.20 3.29 14.71
N ILE A 65 -2.13 2.95 13.42
CA ILE A 65 -1.00 2.19 12.85
C ILE A 65 0.34 2.91 13.10
N GLN A 66 0.39 4.22 12.86
CA GLN A 66 1.59 5.03 13.09
C GLN A 66 2.02 5.03 14.57
N ARG A 67 1.09 5.04 15.51
CA ARG A 67 1.39 4.96 16.96
C ARG A 67 1.94 3.59 17.37
N GLU A 68 1.48 2.54 16.71
CA GLU A 68 1.95 1.17 16.99
C GLU A 68 3.37 0.91 16.47
N ALA A 69 3.84 1.69 15.49
CA ALA A 69 5.20 1.60 14.97
C ALA A 69 6.26 1.96 16.02
N GLN A 70 7.46 1.38 15.88
CA GLN A 70 8.58 1.56 16.81
C GLN A 70 9.90 1.65 16.06
N GLY A 71 10.86 2.39 16.58
CA GLY A 71 12.20 2.49 16.01
C GLY A 71 12.77 3.90 16.16
N ALA A 72 14.09 4.01 16.09
CA ALA A 72 14.77 5.31 16.23
C ALA A 72 15.16 5.90 14.87
N LYS A 73 15.82 5.10 14.01
CA LYS A 73 16.25 5.53 12.67
C LYS A 73 15.31 5.04 11.57
N VAL A 74 14.93 3.77 11.66
CA VAL A 74 13.94 3.13 10.77
C VAL A 74 12.82 2.65 11.67
N LEU A 75 11.60 3.07 11.38
CA LEU A 75 10.40 2.60 12.04
C LEU A 75 10.07 1.21 11.53
N GLY A 76 9.67 0.33 12.45
CA GLY A 76 9.18 -1.01 12.21
C GLY A 76 7.78 -1.20 12.80
N LEU A 77 6.97 -1.99 12.11
CA LEU A 77 5.64 -2.41 12.51
C LEU A 77 5.60 -3.94 12.44
N SER A 78 5.28 -4.60 13.54
CA SER A 78 5.12 -6.06 13.56
C SER A 78 3.66 -6.46 13.36
N ALA A 79 3.41 -7.70 12.93
CA ALA A 79 2.05 -8.24 12.81
C ALA A 79 1.28 -8.17 14.15
N THR A 80 1.96 -8.45 15.27
CA THR A 80 1.39 -8.34 16.62
C THR A 80 0.95 -6.92 16.94
N ARG A 81 1.80 -5.92 16.64
CA ARG A 81 1.49 -4.50 16.89
C ARG A 81 0.38 -3.98 15.98
N LEU A 82 0.39 -4.39 14.71
CA LEU A 82 -0.72 -4.12 13.80
C LEU A 82 -2.05 -4.70 14.33
N GLY A 83 -2.00 -5.84 15.02
CA GLY A 83 -3.17 -6.46 15.67
C GLY A 83 -3.78 -5.64 16.82
N ASN A 84 -3.07 -4.64 17.35
CA ASN A 84 -3.61 -3.74 18.39
C ASN A 84 -4.53 -2.65 17.82
N VAL A 85 -4.52 -2.45 16.49
CA VAL A 85 -5.31 -1.42 15.83
C VAL A 85 -6.79 -1.78 15.89
N LYS A 86 -7.60 -0.86 16.43
CA LYS A 86 -9.05 -1.04 16.55
C LYS A 86 -9.75 -0.55 15.29
N LEU A 87 -10.54 -1.44 14.70
CA LEU A 87 -11.28 -1.19 13.46
C LEU A 87 -12.76 -1.07 13.77
N TYR A 88 -13.36 0.03 13.34
CA TYR A 88 -14.80 0.26 13.41
C TYR A 88 -15.32 0.39 11.99
N TYR A 89 -16.15 -0.56 11.57
CA TYR A 89 -16.72 -0.60 10.22
C TYR A 89 -18.05 -1.34 10.20
N PRO A 90 -18.89 -1.10 9.19
CA PRO A 90 -20.17 -1.80 9.08
C PRO A 90 -19.97 -3.31 8.95
N SER A 91 -20.68 -4.11 9.76
CA SER A 91 -20.58 -5.57 9.70
C SER A 91 -21.19 -6.16 8.43
N ARG A 92 -22.12 -5.44 7.78
CA ARG A 92 -22.79 -5.87 6.56
C ARG A 92 -22.00 -5.46 5.32
N ARG A 93 -21.69 -6.42 4.45
CA ARG A 93 -20.94 -6.19 3.20
C ARG A 93 -21.62 -5.20 2.26
N ASP A 94 -22.95 -5.19 2.21
CA ASP A 94 -23.67 -4.28 1.31
C ASP A 94 -23.55 -2.81 1.75
N GLU A 95 -23.44 -2.57 3.06
CA GLU A 95 -23.16 -1.24 3.60
C GLU A 95 -21.71 -0.82 3.32
N GLN A 96 -20.76 -1.76 3.43
CA GLN A 96 -19.36 -1.52 3.04
C GLN A 96 -19.24 -1.14 1.56
N LYS A 97 -19.99 -1.78 0.65
CA LYS A 97 -20.02 -1.46 -0.78
C LYS A 97 -20.64 -0.11 -1.13
N LYS A 98 -21.44 0.48 -0.24
CA LYS A 98 -22.04 1.80 -0.45
C LYS A 98 -21.08 2.95 -0.16
N SER A 99 -20.00 2.68 0.57
CA SER A 99 -19.01 3.66 1.03
C SER A 99 -17.68 3.76 0.26
N PRO A 100 -17.33 2.97 -0.78
CA PRO A 100 -15.99 3.02 -1.36
C PRO A 100 -15.98 3.88 -2.63
N THR A 101 -16.04 5.19 -2.48
CA THR A 101 -15.50 6.10 -3.52
C THR A 101 -14.22 6.72 -2.97
N ALA A 102 -13.23 5.89 -2.70
CA ALA A 102 -11.85 6.35 -2.64
C ALA A 102 -11.18 5.84 -3.90
N SER A 103 -10.99 6.74 -4.86
CA SER A 103 -10.13 6.51 -6.03
C SER A 103 -8.81 5.87 -5.57
N PRO A 104 -8.27 4.87 -6.28
CA PRO A 104 -6.94 4.36 -5.95
C PRO A 104 -5.96 5.54 -5.93
N PRO A 105 -5.00 5.59 -4.99
CA PRO A 105 -3.98 6.63 -5.01
C PRO A 105 -3.32 6.57 -6.40
N SER A 106 -3.40 7.68 -7.13
CA SER A 106 -2.78 7.81 -8.44
C SER A 106 -1.29 7.57 -8.28
N THR A 107 -0.83 6.36 -8.61
CA THR A 107 0.58 6.10 -8.87
C THR A 107 0.93 6.83 -10.14
N THR A 108 1.29 8.11 -10.02
CA THR A 108 1.94 8.85 -11.10
C THR A 108 3.33 8.27 -11.29
N SER A 109 3.44 7.14 -12.01
CA SER A 109 4.71 6.76 -12.63
C SER A 109 4.91 7.72 -13.80
N SER A 110 5.55 8.86 -13.54
CA SER A 110 6.09 9.68 -14.63
C SER A 110 6.98 8.79 -15.50
N PRO A 111 6.77 8.75 -16.83
CA PRO A 111 7.64 7.96 -17.69
C PRO A 111 9.07 8.55 -17.60
N PRO A 112 10.12 7.70 -17.66
CA PRO A 112 11.48 8.19 -17.63
C PRO A 112 11.71 9.12 -18.82
N ARG A 113 12.21 10.32 -18.56
CA ARG A 113 12.62 11.28 -19.60
C ARG A 113 13.58 10.58 -20.58
N PRO A 114 13.38 10.71 -21.89
CA PRO A 114 14.34 10.19 -22.85
C PRO A 114 15.68 10.90 -22.66
N ARG A 115 16.76 10.12 -22.49
CA ARG A 115 18.13 10.63 -22.49
C ARG A 115 18.42 11.17 -23.89
N SER A 116 18.68 12.47 -24.01
CA SER A 116 19.19 13.06 -25.25
C SER A 116 20.59 12.52 -25.51
N SER A 117 20.70 11.60 -26.47
CA SER A 117 21.98 11.19 -27.05
C SER A 117 22.40 12.22 -28.11
N THR A 118 23.13 13.26 -27.70
CA THR A 118 23.90 14.04 -28.66
C THR A 118 25.13 13.24 -29.06
N ARG A 119 25.01 12.51 -30.17
CA ARG A 119 26.16 12.01 -30.93
C ARG A 119 26.12 12.61 -32.33
N SER A 120 27.01 13.55 -32.59
CA SER A 120 27.50 13.83 -33.94
C SER A 120 28.99 14.16 -33.88
N ARG A 121 29.75 13.29 -34.54
CA ARG A 121 31.21 13.29 -34.74
C ARG A 121 31.65 14.43 -35.69
N PRO A 122 32.96 14.71 -35.79
CA PRO A 122 33.52 15.89 -36.45
C PRO A 122 33.82 15.64 -37.94
N THR A 123 33.78 16.70 -38.74
CA THR A 123 34.58 16.98 -39.97
C THR A 123 34.43 18.51 -40.23
N ARG A 124 35.35 19.31 -40.81
CA ARG A 124 36.37 19.09 -41.84
C ARG A 124 37.30 20.33 -41.94
N LYS A 125 38.57 20.07 -42.26
CA LYS A 125 39.63 20.87 -42.92
C LYS A 125 39.52 22.42 -42.99
N GLY A 126 40.59 23.06 -42.51
CA GLY A 126 41.22 24.26 -43.05
C GLY A 126 42.72 24.11 -42.89
#